data_AF-A0A220SAQ8-F1
#
_entry.id   AF-A0A220SAQ8-F1
#
_cell.length_a   1.000
_cell.length_b   1.000
_cell.length_c   1.000
_cell.angle_alpha   90.00
_cell.angle_beta   90.00
_cell.angle_gamma   90.00
#
_symmetry.space_group_name_H-M   'P 1'
#
loop_
_entity.id
_entity.type
_entity.pdbx_description
1 polymer ?
#
loop_
_entity_poly.entity_id
_entity_poly.type
_entity_poly.pdbx_seq_one_letter_code
_entity_poly.pdbx_strand_id
1 'polypeptide(L)'
;MKKLPVLILVSSVFFGCQSKLAQPIVDYSTNYKENERMLLSLYLSKKQSEQTMVLVNNKESNMEHLRKLMAENKIKNLNIIKDSSEITKLSYSYKKTKTVIIVNKK
;
A
#
# COMPACT_ATOMS: atom_id res chain seq x y z
N MET A 1 38.55 -73.23 2.65
CA MET A 1 39.23 -72.01 2.11
C MET A 1 38.63 -71.77 0.72
N LYS A 2 38.06 -70.63 0.31
CA LYS A 2 38.00 -69.25 0.79
C LYS A 2 36.56 -68.76 0.63
N LYS A 3 36.05 -68.01 1.62
CA LYS A 3 34.86 -67.16 1.50
C LYS A 3 35.30 -65.81 0.92
N LEU A 4 34.53 -65.20 0.01
CA LEU A 4 34.38 -63.74 -0.19
C LEU A 4 33.48 -63.45 -1.42
N PRO A 5 32.86 -62.26 -1.56
CA PRO A 5 31.72 -61.83 -0.77
C PRO A 5 30.50 -61.44 -1.63
N VAL A 6 29.38 -61.29 -0.92
CA VAL A 6 28.10 -60.70 -1.33
C VAL A 6 28.29 -59.31 -1.93
N LEU A 7 27.73 -59.06 -3.11
CA LEU A 7 27.47 -57.70 -3.62
C LEU A 7 25.96 -57.49 -3.73
N ILE A 8 25.39 -56.93 -2.67
CA ILE A 8 24.06 -56.34 -2.66
C ILE A 8 24.17 -55.01 -3.41
N LEU A 9 23.49 -54.87 -4.55
CA LEU A 9 23.25 -53.57 -5.16
C LEU A 9 21.76 -53.27 -5.15
N VAL A 10 21.43 -52.45 -4.15
CA VAL A 10 20.12 -51.91 -3.80
C VAL A 10 19.83 -50.67 -4.66
N SER A 11 18.58 -50.53 -5.10
CA SER A 11 17.91 -49.26 -5.40
C SER A 11 18.37 -48.54 -6.69
N SER A 12 17.53 -47.96 -7.54
CA SER A 12 16.16 -47.46 -7.38
C SER A 12 15.50 -47.46 -8.77
N VAL A 13 14.22 -47.80 -8.79
CA VAL A 13 13.37 -47.57 -9.96
C VAL A 13 13.25 -46.05 -10.14
N PHE A 14 13.76 -45.51 -11.25
CA PHE A 14 13.55 -44.13 -11.65
C PHE A 14 12.08 -43.94 -12.08
N PHE A 15 11.15 -43.87 -11.13
CA PHE A 15 9.88 -43.20 -11.33
C PHE A 15 10.04 -41.71 -11.01
N GLY A 16 10.85 -41.04 -11.84
CA GLY A 16 10.91 -39.58 -11.88
C GLY A 16 9.86 -39.03 -12.83
N CYS A 17 8.57 -39.26 -12.56
CA CYS A 17 7.53 -38.45 -13.20
C CYS A 17 7.54 -37.10 -12.49
N GLN A 18 8.34 -36.15 -12.98
CA GLN A 18 8.20 -34.76 -12.59
C GLN A 18 6.87 -34.27 -13.19
N SER A 19 5.78 -34.47 -12.45
CA SER A 19 4.58 -33.69 -12.68
C SER A 19 4.99 -32.24 -12.49
N LYS A 20 5.23 -31.52 -13.59
CA LYS A 20 5.36 -30.07 -13.57
C LYS A 20 4.11 -29.59 -12.84
N LEU A 21 4.28 -29.13 -11.61
CA LEU A 21 3.24 -28.42 -10.88
C LEU A 21 2.90 -27.23 -11.77
N ALA A 22 1.79 -27.35 -12.50
CA ALA A 22 1.28 -26.25 -13.29
C ALA A 22 1.06 -25.13 -12.28
N GLN A 23 1.92 -24.11 -12.34
CA GLN A 23 1.67 -22.90 -11.59
C GLN A 23 0.26 -22.45 -11.98
N PRO A 24 -0.58 -22.05 -11.02
CA PRO A 24 -1.92 -21.59 -11.34
C PRO A 24 -1.79 -20.48 -12.38
N ILE A 25 -2.40 -20.68 -13.55
CA ILE A 25 -2.52 -19.63 -14.55
C ILE A 25 -3.47 -18.63 -13.91
N VAL A 26 -2.90 -17.58 -13.33
CA VAL A 26 -3.69 -16.48 -12.80
C VAL A 26 -4.24 -15.74 -14.02
N ASP A 27 -5.52 -15.99 -14.29
CA ASP A 27 -6.25 -15.33 -15.36
C ASP A 27 -6.56 -13.89 -14.91
N TYR A 28 -5.60 -12.99 -15.15
CA TYR A 28 -5.79 -11.57 -14.88
C TYR A 28 -6.79 -11.02 -15.92
N SER A 29 -7.90 -10.48 -15.44
CA SER A 29 -8.81 -9.62 -16.20
C SER A 29 -8.04 -8.67 -17.12
N THR A 30 -8.38 -8.71 -18.42
CA THR A 30 -7.58 -8.34 -19.59
C THR A 30 -7.34 -6.84 -19.81
N ASN A 31 -6.69 -6.15 -18.88
CA ASN A 31 -6.05 -4.86 -19.19
C ASN A 31 -4.89 -4.54 -18.23
N TYR A 32 -3.69 -5.03 -18.56
CA TYR A 32 -2.46 -4.75 -17.79
C TYR A 32 -2.26 -3.25 -17.51
N LYS A 33 -2.60 -2.38 -18.48
CA LYS A 33 -2.51 -0.92 -18.32
C LYS A 33 -3.48 -0.37 -17.28
N GLU A 34 -4.65 -0.98 -17.12
CA GLU A 34 -5.64 -0.59 -16.12
C GLU A 34 -5.17 -0.96 -14.71
N ASN A 35 -4.59 -2.15 -14.55
CA ASN A 35 -3.99 -2.57 -13.29
C ASN A 35 -2.81 -1.66 -12.88
N GLU A 36 -1.92 -1.32 -13.80
CA GLU A 36 -0.82 -0.38 -13.52
C GLU A 36 -1.34 1.01 -13.08
N ARG A 37 -2.38 1.52 -13.74
CA ARG A 37 -3.01 2.80 -13.37
C ARG A 37 -3.64 2.75 -11.97
N MET A 38 -4.28 1.64 -11.63
CA MET A 38 -4.85 1.42 -10.30
C MET A 38 -3.76 1.38 -9.23
N LEU A 39 -2.67 0.63 -9.45
CA LEU A 39 -1.57 0.58 -8.50
C LEU A 39 -0.90 1.95 -8.32
N LEU A 40 -0.72 2.70 -9.41
CA LEU A 40 -0.18 4.04 -9.36
C LEU A 40 -1.09 4.99 -8.58
N SER A 41 -2.41 4.94 -8.81
CA SER A 41 -3.36 5.80 -8.10
C SER A 41 -3.40 5.51 -6.61
N LEU A 42 -3.34 4.23 -6.21
CA LEU A 42 -3.24 3.80 -4.82
C LEU A 42 -1.95 4.32 -4.17
N TYR A 43 -0.81 4.19 -4.85
CA TYR A 43 0.47 4.72 -4.36
C TYR A 43 0.43 6.24 -4.17
N LEU A 44 -0.07 6.97 -5.17
CA LEU A 44 -0.19 8.43 -5.10
C LEU A 44 -1.13 8.88 -3.99
N SER A 45 -2.29 8.21 -3.82
CA SER A 45 -3.23 8.52 -2.74
C SER A 45 -2.62 8.26 -1.37
N LYS A 46 -1.87 7.17 -1.21
CA LYS A 46 -1.19 6.85 0.05
C LYS A 46 -0.14 7.91 0.38
N LYS A 47 0.73 8.22 -0.57
CA LYS A 47 1.78 9.24 -0.42
C LYS A 47 1.19 10.62 -0.10
N GLN A 48 0.10 10.99 -0.75
CA GLN A 48 -0.61 12.24 -0.45
C GLN A 48 -1.14 12.24 1.00
N SER A 49 -1.75 11.14 1.44
CA SER A 49 -2.26 11.04 2.82
C SER A 49 -1.14 11.14 3.85
N GLU A 50 0.02 10.53 3.59
CA GLU A 50 1.20 10.59 4.49
C GLU A 50 1.80 11.99 4.57
N GLN A 51 1.71 12.77 3.49
CA GLN A 51 2.24 14.13 3.42
C GLN A 51 1.20 15.21 3.79
N THR A 52 -0.01 14.81 4.19
CA THR A 52 -1.11 15.72 4.53
C THR A 52 -1.39 15.67 6.02
N MET A 53 -1.26 16.83 6.69
CA MET A 53 -1.73 17.02 8.06
C MET A 53 -3.18 17.48 8.03
N VAL A 54 -4.06 16.83 8.81
CA VAL A 54 -5.47 17.22 8.90
C VAL A 54 -5.76 17.71 10.31
N LEU A 55 -6.32 18.91 10.41
CA LEU A 55 -6.75 19.52 11.66
C LEU A 55 -8.26 19.71 11.62
N VAL A 56 -9.00 19.10 12.54
CA VAL A 56 -10.43 19.31 12.74
C VAL A 56 -10.61 20.06 14.06
N ASN A 57 -11.18 21.26 14.02
CA ASN A 57 -11.28 22.19 15.15
C ASN A 57 -9.92 22.36 15.86
N ASN A 58 -8.86 22.61 15.08
CA ASN A 58 -7.47 22.74 15.51
C ASN A 58 -6.86 21.50 16.20
N LYS A 59 -7.51 20.34 16.14
CA LYS A 59 -6.97 19.08 16.65
C LYS A 59 -6.57 18.17 15.51
N GLU A 60 -5.43 17.50 15.65
CA GLU A 60 -4.96 16.51 14.68
C GLU A 60 -6.00 15.41 14.46
N SER A 61 -6.19 15.06 13.20
CA SER A 61 -7.13 14.06 12.75
C SER A 61 -6.61 13.38 11.49
N ASN A 62 -7.43 12.55 10.86
CA ASN A 62 -7.05 11.78 9.69
C ASN A 62 -7.95 12.08 8.49
N MET A 63 -7.50 11.65 7.30
CA MET A 63 -8.23 11.83 6.04
C MET A 63 -9.58 11.11 6.03
N GLU A 64 -9.73 10.01 6.76
CA GLU A 64 -11.00 9.27 6.85
C GLU A 64 -12.08 10.09 7.59
N HIS A 65 -11.72 10.67 8.74
CA HIS A 65 -12.62 11.54 9.49
C HIS A 65 -13.00 12.78 8.68
N LEU A 66 -12.04 13.37 7.96
CA LEU A 66 -12.32 14.46 7.02
C LEU A 66 -13.35 14.05 5.95
N ARG A 67 -13.15 12.90 5.28
CA ARG A 67 -14.09 12.38 4.28
C ARG A 67 -15.48 12.16 4.85
N LYS A 68 -15.59 11.65 6.08
CA LYS A 68 -16.86 11.49 6.79
C LYS A 68 -17.54 12.84 7.03
N LEU A 69 -16.81 13.84 7.52
CA LEU A 69 -17.36 15.19 7.72
C LEU A 69 -17.81 15.85 6.42
N MET A 70 -17.10 15.63 5.31
CA MET A 70 -17.51 16.08 3.98
C MET A 70 -18.80 15.39 3.53
N ALA A 71 -18.87 14.06 3.62
CA ALA A 71 -20.04 13.27 3.22
C ALA A 71 -21.30 13.64 4.03
N GLU A 72 -21.14 13.94 5.32
CA GLU A 72 -22.23 14.35 6.21
C GLU A 72 -22.55 15.85 6.14
N ASN A 73 -21.88 16.62 5.26
CA ASN A 73 -22.01 18.09 5.14
C ASN A 73 -21.84 18.83 6.49
N LYS A 74 -20.94 18.34 7.35
CA LYS A 74 -20.65 18.88 8.70
C LYS A 74 -19.49 19.87 8.73
N ILE A 75 -18.95 20.26 7.57
CA ILE A 75 -17.88 21.25 7.47
C ILE A 75 -18.48 22.65 7.40
N LYS A 76 -18.07 23.52 8.32
CA LYS A 76 -18.40 24.95 8.33
C LYS A 76 -17.39 25.75 7.52
N ASN A 77 -16.10 25.45 7.71
CA ASN A 77 -15.01 26.09 6.99
C ASN A 77 -13.92 25.07 6.64
N LEU A 78 -13.29 25.24 5.48
CA LEU A 78 -12.20 24.42 4.96
C LEU A 78 -11.11 25.35 4.46
N ASN A 79 -9.92 25.25 5.06
CA ASN A 79 -8.72 25.91 4.59
C ASN A 79 -7.67 24.86 4.19
N ILE A 80 -7.05 25.03 3.04
CA ILE A 80 -6.03 24.12 2.51
C ILE A 80 -4.77 24.91 2.26
N ILE A 81 -3.73 24.63 3.06
CA ILE A 81 -2.45 25.32 3.00
C ILE A 81 -1.45 24.39 2.32
N LYS A 82 -0.86 24.87 1.22
CA LYS A 82 0.22 24.19 0.48
C LYS A 82 1.49 25.01 0.42
N ASP A 83 1.42 26.29 0.80
CA ASP A 83 2.57 27.17 0.83
C ASP A 83 3.56 26.74 1.92
N SER A 84 4.83 26.65 1.55
CA SER A 84 5.87 26.14 2.46
C SER A 84 6.14 27.10 3.61
N SER A 85 6.00 28.41 3.39
CA SER A 85 6.22 29.42 4.42
C SER A 85 5.10 29.41 5.45
N GLU A 86 3.85 29.25 5.02
CA GLU A 86 2.69 29.12 5.91
C GLU A 86 2.74 27.82 6.72
N ILE A 87 3.08 26.70 6.09
CA ILE A 87 3.23 25.42 6.79
C ILE A 87 4.33 25.52 7.87
N THR A 88 5.43 26.20 7.56
CA THR A 88 6.53 26.40 8.51
C THR A 88 6.12 27.35 9.65
N LYS A 89 5.32 28.39 9.38
CA LYS A 89 4.74 29.27 10.42
C LYS A 89 3.83 28.51 11.38
N LEU A 90 3.15 27.46 10.91
CA LEU A 90 2.36 26.54 11.73
C LEU A 90 3.23 25.50 12.47
N SER A 91 4.56 25.64 12.46
CA SER A 91 5.52 24.74 13.11
C SER A 91 5.54 23.31 12.55
N TYR A 92 5.06 23.11 11.32
CA TYR A 92 5.18 21.83 10.61
C TYR A 92 6.40 21.83 9.68
N SER A 93 7.10 20.70 9.61
CA SER A 93 8.23 20.54 8.70
C SER A 93 7.76 20.32 7.27
N TYR A 94 8.06 21.27 6.37
CA TYR A 94 7.74 21.11 4.95
C TYR A 94 8.47 19.94 4.27
N LYS A 95 9.51 19.37 4.89
CA LYS A 95 10.15 18.13 4.39
C LYS A 95 9.21 16.93 4.49
N LYS A 96 8.37 16.89 5.54
CA LYS A 96 7.45 15.78 5.82
C LYS A 96 6.01 16.11 5.42
N THR A 97 5.55 17.31 5.74
CA THR A 97 4.18 17.78 5.51
C THR A 97 4.14 18.73 4.31
N LYS A 98 3.50 18.31 3.23
CA LYS A 98 3.33 19.12 2.01
C LYS A 98 1.99 19.85 1.96
N THR A 99 1.03 19.43 2.78
CA THR A 99 -0.28 20.05 2.84
C THR A 99 -0.79 20.03 4.26
N VAL A 100 -1.39 21.13 4.71
CA VAL A 100 -2.13 21.21 5.97
C VAL A 100 -3.57 21.55 5.63
N ILE A 101 -4.51 20.70 6.03
CA ILE A 101 -5.93 20.92 5.87
C ILE A 101 -6.50 21.30 7.23
N ILE A 102 -7.10 22.48 7.34
CA ILE A 102 -7.73 22.97 8.56
C ILE A 102 -9.23 23.03 8.32
N VAL A 103 -9.98 22.33 9.17
CA VAL A 103 -11.42 22.20 9.06
C VAL A 103 -12.07 22.65 10.36
N ASN A 104 -13.07 23.52 10.25
CA ASN A 104 -13.97 23.80 11.36
C ASN A 104 -15.29 23.08 11.11
N LYS A 105 -15.71 22.29 12.09
CA LYS A 105 -17.00 21.58 12.07
C LYS A 105 -18.15 22.55 12.40
N LYS A 106 -19.33 22.29 11.84
CA LYS A 106 -20.59 22.93 12.22
C LYS A 106 -21.01 22.54 13.64
#